data_AF-A0A2A4YZX4-F1
#
_entry.id   AF-A0A2A4YZX4-F1
#
_cell.length_a   1.000
_cell.length_b   1.000
_cell.length_c   1.000
_cell.angle_alpha   90.00
_cell.angle_beta   90.00
_cell.angle_gamma   90.00
#
_symmetry.space_group_name_H-M   'P 1'
#
loop_
_entity.id
_entity.type
_entity.pdbx_description
1 polymer ?
#
loop_
_entity_poly.entity_id
_entity_poly.type
_entity_poly.pdbx_seq_one_letter_code
_entity_poly.pdbx_strand_id
1 'polypeptide(L)'
;MYLMYKSKENIIFVFLAFFCLSGYGQFYSQENTNEAKNMAAIINSFTFLELYKSDKNIIPEGYKKRFTSGIFGMDNKYQIYQTTTKAVINLRGSTTKKISWMENIYSSMIPAKGKIKLEDETFFYEFSDDKNAGVHAGYALGIAFLAPDVINNIKSLNYDGIYDITITGHSQGGALAILLRAYLENLPKDVISEKNTFKTYAFAHPKVGNNEFVTSYTNSLKKGTNYSIINVKDFIPKMPLSSSEHKKMTTSESLSRLFLDKSFTAKDAAMGTLGKIFGGSFTSVMKYTSESALKQITKKTGNITMPEYITDVNYVVMENRIELPEFDYPKILKDSEILKNDSLVTYHKMNENGVFEDETVYKNAPTLFQHKTYNYYTAFLKKYYPKDYDNLELKHLPENL
;
A
#
# COMPACT_ATOMS: atom_id res chain seq x y z
N MET A 1 -62.10 41.87 37.27
CA MET A 1 -60.64 41.99 37.15
C MET A 1 -60.15 40.83 36.28
N TYR A 2 -59.76 41.16 35.04
CA TYR A 2 -58.99 40.42 34.03
C TYR A 2 -59.22 38.92 33.71
N LEU A 3 -59.52 38.71 32.42
CA LEU A 3 -59.36 37.50 31.60
C LEU A 3 -57.94 36.89 31.72
N MET A 4 -57.81 35.56 31.53
CA MET A 4 -57.06 35.01 30.37
C MET A 4 -57.10 33.48 30.30
N TYR A 5 -57.46 33.02 29.11
CA TYR A 5 -57.32 31.69 28.52
C TYR A 5 -55.84 31.38 28.29
N LYS A 6 -55.35 30.16 28.58
CA LYS A 6 -54.15 29.63 27.92
C LYS A 6 -54.18 28.10 27.78
N SER A 7 -53.94 27.71 26.54
CA SER A 7 -53.99 26.38 25.95
C SER A 7 -52.76 25.51 26.26
N LYS A 8 -52.98 24.19 26.15
CA LYS A 8 -52.08 23.13 25.64
C LYS A 8 -50.66 23.04 26.20
N GLU A 9 -50.29 21.84 26.66
CA GLU A 9 -49.16 21.11 26.10
C GLU A 9 -49.25 19.62 26.50
N ASN A 10 -49.50 18.77 25.51
CA ASN A 10 -49.31 17.32 25.62
C ASN A 10 -47.80 17.07 25.56
N ILE A 11 -47.21 16.66 26.67
CA ILE A 11 -45.82 16.21 26.72
C ILE A 11 -45.76 14.84 26.04
N ILE A 12 -45.41 14.83 24.75
CA ILE A 12 -45.01 13.62 24.03
C ILE A 12 -43.60 13.30 24.49
N PHE A 13 -43.45 12.23 25.28
CA PHE A 13 -42.16 11.62 25.54
C PHE A 13 -41.68 10.94 24.26
N VAL A 14 -40.88 11.64 23.47
CA VAL A 14 -40.11 11.05 22.38
C VAL A 14 -38.94 10.30 23.03
N PHE A 15 -39.04 8.97 23.09
CA PHE A 15 -37.89 8.10 23.33
C PHE A 15 -36.93 8.24 22.15
N LEU A 16 -35.98 9.16 22.25
CA LEU A 16 -34.80 9.20 21.39
C LEU A 16 -33.92 8.00 21.77
N ALA A 17 -34.18 6.87 21.12
CA ALA A 17 -33.24 5.77 21.07
C ALA A 17 -31.95 6.29 20.40
N PHE A 18 -30.97 6.68 21.22
CA PHE A 18 -29.60 6.83 20.77
C PHE A 18 -29.12 5.46 20.30
N PHE A 19 -29.36 5.15 19.03
CA PHE A 19 -28.51 4.18 18.33
C PHE A 19 -27.11 4.77 18.35
N CYS A 20 -26.24 4.20 19.19
CA CYS A 20 -24.80 4.33 19.02
C CYS A 20 -24.46 3.80 17.63
N LEU A 21 -24.43 4.70 16.64
CA LEU A 21 -23.76 4.49 15.37
C LEU A 21 -22.26 4.44 15.68
N SER A 22 -21.79 3.30 16.19
CA SER A 22 -20.37 2.99 16.21
C SER A 22 -19.83 3.11 14.79
N GLY A 23 -18.71 3.82 14.63
CA GLY A 23 -18.20 4.36 13.37
C GLY A 23 -17.81 3.32 12.31
N TYR A 24 -18.79 2.67 11.70
CA TYR A 24 -18.64 1.71 10.60
C TYR A 24 -18.62 2.35 9.21
N GLY A 25 -18.59 3.68 9.10
CA GLY A 25 -18.84 4.39 7.84
C GLY A 25 -17.82 4.21 6.70
N GLN A 26 -16.73 3.44 6.88
CA GLN A 26 -15.73 3.22 5.82
C GLN A 26 -15.69 1.78 5.29
N PHE A 27 -16.10 0.77 6.08
CA PHE A 27 -16.15 -0.62 5.65
C PHE A 27 -17.58 -1.04 5.32
N TYR A 28 -17.73 -1.99 4.40
CA TYR A 28 -19.06 -2.46 3.99
C TYR A 28 -19.75 -3.28 5.09
N SER A 29 -18.96 -4.01 5.90
CA SER A 29 -19.46 -4.80 7.02
C SER A 29 -18.44 -4.93 8.15
N GLN A 30 -18.89 -5.41 9.31
CA GLN A 30 -18.00 -5.77 10.41
C GLN A 30 -17.05 -6.92 10.05
N GLU A 31 -17.49 -7.88 9.23
CA GLU A 31 -16.62 -8.96 8.72
C GLU A 31 -15.47 -8.37 7.91
N ASN A 32 -15.75 -7.40 7.03
CA ASN A 32 -14.71 -6.73 6.25
C ASN A 32 -13.71 -5.98 7.14
N THR A 33 -14.19 -5.37 8.22
CA THR A 33 -13.31 -4.67 9.18
C THR A 33 -12.41 -5.67 9.92
N ASN A 34 -12.94 -6.85 10.29
CA ASN A 34 -12.18 -7.93 10.92
C ASN A 34 -11.15 -8.54 9.96
N GLU A 35 -11.52 -8.77 8.70
CA GLU A 35 -10.60 -9.23 7.65
C GLU A 35 -9.49 -8.20 7.41
N ALA A 36 -9.82 -6.90 7.34
CA ALA A 36 -8.83 -5.82 7.23
C ALA A 36 -7.86 -5.80 8.41
N LYS A 37 -8.33 -6.03 9.65
CA LYS A 37 -7.46 -6.20 10.83
C LYS A 37 -6.45 -7.32 10.63
N ASN A 38 -6.93 -8.48 10.16
CA ASN A 38 -6.08 -9.64 9.92
C ASN A 38 -5.06 -9.37 8.81
N MET A 39 -5.48 -8.69 7.73
CA MET A 39 -4.57 -8.36 6.63
C MET A 39 -3.51 -7.35 7.06
N ALA A 40 -3.89 -6.34 7.86
CA ALA A 40 -2.95 -5.37 8.44
C ALA A 40 -1.87 -6.05 9.30
N ALA A 41 -2.20 -7.16 9.97
CA ALA A 41 -1.22 -7.98 10.67
C ALA A 41 -0.36 -8.82 9.68
N ILE A 42 -0.97 -9.52 8.73
CA ILE A 42 -0.28 -10.42 7.78
C ILE A 42 0.75 -9.67 6.91
N ILE A 43 0.48 -8.44 6.47
CA ILE A 43 1.43 -7.65 5.67
C ILE A 43 2.77 -7.42 6.40
N ASN A 44 2.80 -7.54 7.73
CA ASN A 44 4.02 -7.43 8.53
C ASN A 44 4.88 -8.69 8.55
N SER A 45 4.41 -9.83 8.01
CA SER A 45 5.15 -11.10 8.06
C SER A 45 6.58 -10.99 7.52
N PHE A 46 6.78 -10.36 6.36
CA PHE A 46 8.13 -10.24 5.79
C PHE A 46 9.08 -9.47 6.71
N THR A 47 8.60 -8.35 7.30
CA THR A 47 9.36 -7.55 8.27
C THR A 47 9.69 -8.37 9.51
N PHE A 48 8.72 -9.10 10.06
CA PHE A 48 8.91 -9.91 11.27
C PHE A 48 9.86 -11.09 11.02
N LEU A 49 9.79 -11.73 9.86
CA LEU A 49 10.74 -12.77 9.47
C LEU A 49 12.15 -12.22 9.29
N GLU A 50 12.31 -10.99 8.78
CA GLU A 50 13.62 -10.36 8.64
C GLU A 50 14.24 -10.04 10.00
N LEU A 51 13.48 -9.34 10.86
CA LEU A 51 13.92 -8.83 12.17
C LEU A 51 14.02 -9.93 13.22
N TYR A 52 12.99 -10.79 13.33
CA TYR A 52 12.82 -11.72 14.45
C TYR A 52 12.90 -13.19 14.04
N LYS A 53 13.15 -13.48 12.75
CA LYS A 53 13.22 -14.85 12.19
C LYS A 53 11.93 -15.67 12.36
N SER A 54 10.84 -15.03 12.76
CA SER A 54 9.52 -15.62 12.96
C SER A 54 8.46 -14.56 12.81
N ASP A 55 7.36 -14.92 12.16
CA ASP A 55 6.13 -14.12 12.05
C ASP A 55 5.01 -14.66 12.95
N LYS A 56 5.24 -15.76 13.70
CA LYS A 56 4.20 -16.45 14.46
C LYS A 56 3.40 -15.53 15.39
N ASN A 57 4.04 -14.52 15.96
CA ASN A 57 3.41 -13.61 16.92
C ASN A 57 2.51 -12.54 16.26
N ILE A 58 2.65 -12.31 14.95
CA ILE A 58 1.84 -11.32 14.22
C ILE A 58 0.79 -11.98 13.32
N ILE A 59 0.92 -13.26 12.99
CA ILE A 59 -0.08 -13.97 12.19
C ILE A 59 -1.36 -14.16 13.01
N PRO A 60 -2.54 -13.73 12.50
CA PRO A 60 -3.80 -13.87 13.21
C PRO A 60 -4.17 -15.33 13.51
N GLU A 61 -4.93 -15.53 14.59
CA GLU A 61 -5.41 -16.85 14.97
C GLU A 61 -6.17 -17.54 13.82
N GLY A 62 -5.98 -18.86 13.69
CA GLY A 62 -6.59 -19.68 12.64
C GLY A 62 -5.83 -19.66 11.30
N TYR A 63 -4.99 -18.66 11.04
CA TYR A 63 -4.13 -18.64 9.85
C TYR A 63 -2.84 -19.42 10.06
N LYS A 64 -2.48 -20.23 9.07
CA LYS A 64 -1.20 -20.95 9.02
C LYS A 64 -0.50 -20.65 7.71
N LYS A 65 0.81 -20.41 7.77
CA LYS A 65 1.64 -20.25 6.57
C LYS A 65 1.72 -21.59 5.84
N ARG A 66 1.15 -21.64 4.64
CA ARG A 66 1.20 -22.79 3.73
C ARG A 66 2.44 -22.75 2.86
N PHE A 67 2.77 -21.56 2.35
CA PHE A 67 3.77 -21.41 1.30
C PHE A 67 4.52 -20.09 1.41
N THR A 68 5.76 -20.09 0.95
CA THR A 68 6.57 -18.90 0.70
C THR A 68 7.30 -19.12 -0.61
N SER A 69 7.09 -18.20 -1.54
CA SER A 69 7.59 -18.34 -2.89
C SER A 69 9.11 -18.20 -3.00
N GLY A 70 9.64 -18.59 -4.17
CA GLY A 70 10.95 -18.13 -4.61
C GLY A 70 10.97 -16.62 -4.84
N ILE A 71 12.11 -16.11 -5.31
CA ILE A 71 12.26 -14.71 -5.72
C ILE A 71 12.06 -14.63 -7.24
N PHE A 72 11.19 -13.74 -7.70
CA PHE A 72 10.84 -13.58 -9.11
C PHE A 72 11.20 -12.20 -9.65
N GLY A 73 11.71 -12.15 -10.88
CA GLY A 73 11.96 -10.90 -11.61
C GLY A 73 12.68 -9.83 -10.79
N MET A 74 11.99 -8.72 -10.51
CA MET A 74 12.51 -7.55 -9.79
C MET A 74 12.56 -7.75 -8.26
N ASP A 75 13.02 -8.91 -7.79
CA ASP A 75 13.01 -9.29 -6.36
C ASP A 75 11.60 -9.39 -5.76
N ASN A 76 10.60 -9.77 -6.56
CA ASN A 76 9.24 -10.03 -6.08
C ASN A 76 9.17 -11.34 -5.31
N LYS A 77 8.31 -11.37 -4.29
CA LYS A 77 8.09 -12.53 -3.43
C LYS A 77 6.70 -12.48 -2.84
N TYR A 78 6.10 -13.64 -2.59
CA TYR A 78 4.80 -13.72 -1.92
C TYR A 78 4.74 -14.90 -0.95
N GLN A 79 3.73 -14.87 -0.09
CA GLN A 79 3.41 -15.92 0.87
C GLN A 79 1.94 -16.31 0.74
N ILE A 80 1.63 -17.54 1.14
CA ILE A 80 0.24 -17.98 1.29
C ILE A 80 0.00 -18.37 2.74
N TYR A 81 -1.01 -17.75 3.34
CA TYR A 81 -1.60 -18.16 4.61
C TYR A 81 -2.97 -18.76 4.34
N GLN A 82 -3.39 -19.72 5.14
CA GLN A 82 -4.72 -20.31 5.00
C GLN A 82 -5.34 -20.63 6.35
N THR A 83 -6.67 -20.58 6.38
CA THR A 83 -7.50 -21.26 7.37
C THR A 83 -7.97 -22.60 6.76
N THR A 84 -8.99 -23.22 7.34
CA THR A 84 -9.64 -24.41 6.74
C THR A 84 -10.45 -24.09 5.49
N THR A 85 -10.90 -22.84 5.31
CA THR A 85 -11.86 -22.47 4.25
C THR A 85 -11.43 -21.25 3.42
N LYS A 86 -10.47 -20.46 3.90
CA LYS A 86 -10.01 -19.22 3.26
C LYS A 86 -8.49 -19.24 3.07
N ALA A 87 -7.99 -18.55 2.05
CA ALA A 87 -6.56 -18.32 1.85
C ALA A 87 -6.25 -16.83 1.68
N VAL A 88 -4.99 -16.47 1.92
CA VAL A 88 -4.45 -15.11 1.77
C VAL A 88 -3.16 -15.20 0.97
N ILE A 89 -3.10 -14.50 -0.16
CA ILE A 89 -1.89 -14.26 -0.94
C ILE A 89 -1.32 -12.91 -0.49
N ASN A 90 -0.21 -12.94 0.25
CA ASN A 90 0.48 -11.75 0.75
C ASN A 90 1.70 -11.42 -0.12
N LEU A 91 1.64 -10.31 -0.85
CA LEU A 91 2.69 -9.83 -1.76
C LEU A 91 3.66 -8.91 -1.03
N ARG A 92 4.96 -9.16 -1.17
CA ARG A 92 6.01 -8.35 -0.53
C ARG A 92 6.11 -6.97 -1.18
N GLY A 93 6.32 -5.95 -0.36
CA GLY A 93 6.74 -4.62 -0.83
C GLY A 93 8.22 -4.56 -1.25
N SER A 94 8.69 -3.35 -1.53
CA SER A 94 10.07 -3.13 -1.98
C SER A 94 11.11 -3.51 -0.92
N THR A 95 12.27 -3.99 -1.36
CA THR A 95 13.42 -4.32 -0.48
C THR A 95 14.51 -3.25 -0.55
N THR A 96 15.62 -3.45 0.18
CA THR A 96 16.81 -2.59 0.06
C THR A 96 17.56 -2.80 -1.25
N LYS A 97 17.23 -3.83 -2.04
CA LYS A 97 17.89 -4.09 -3.32
C LYS A 97 17.44 -3.08 -4.36
N LYS A 98 18.39 -2.44 -5.05
CA LYS A 98 18.13 -1.48 -6.14
C LYS A 98 17.14 -2.02 -7.19
N ILE A 99 17.23 -3.30 -7.55
CA ILE A 99 16.37 -3.91 -8.57
C ILE A 99 14.88 -3.92 -8.16
N SER A 100 14.59 -4.05 -6.86
CA SER A 100 13.22 -4.00 -6.33
C SER A 100 12.58 -2.63 -6.55
N TRP A 101 13.36 -1.57 -6.36
CA TRP A 101 12.89 -0.21 -6.60
C TRP A 101 12.68 0.10 -8.09
N MET A 102 13.36 -0.60 -9.00
CA MET A 102 13.17 -0.37 -10.44
C MET A 102 11.74 -0.64 -10.88
N GLU A 103 11.02 -1.52 -10.20
CA GLU A 103 9.61 -1.78 -10.49
C GLU A 103 8.74 -0.53 -10.25
N ASN A 104 8.95 0.18 -9.14
CA ASN A 104 8.25 1.43 -8.83
C ASN A 104 8.68 2.59 -9.75
N ILE A 105 9.94 2.59 -10.19
CA ILE A 105 10.45 3.62 -11.11
C ILE A 105 9.96 3.40 -12.53
N TYR A 106 9.75 2.15 -12.94
CA TYR A 106 9.28 1.79 -14.28
C TYR A 106 7.79 2.13 -14.46
N SER A 107 7.52 3.42 -14.53
CA SER A 107 6.20 4.03 -14.29
C SER A 107 5.58 4.65 -15.54
N SER A 108 6.16 4.45 -16.71
CA SER A 108 5.43 4.56 -17.97
C SER A 108 4.19 3.67 -17.92
N MET A 109 3.12 4.11 -18.58
CA MET A 109 1.90 3.32 -18.68
C MET A 109 1.91 2.48 -19.96
N ILE A 110 1.38 1.26 -19.86
CA ILE A 110 1.08 0.37 -20.99
C ILE A 110 -0.43 0.12 -21.06
N PRO A 111 -0.98 -0.29 -22.21
CA PRO A 111 -2.38 -0.73 -22.29
C PRO A 111 -2.69 -1.82 -21.26
N ALA A 112 -3.88 -1.81 -20.68
CA ALA A 112 -4.33 -2.79 -19.69
C ALA A 112 -4.55 -4.19 -20.27
N LYS A 113 -4.47 -4.36 -21.59
CA LYS A 113 -4.52 -5.65 -22.28
C LYS A 113 -3.38 -5.73 -23.31
N GLY A 114 -2.66 -6.84 -23.33
CA GLY A 114 -1.53 -6.99 -24.23
C GLY A 114 -0.71 -8.25 -23.99
N LYS A 115 0.56 -8.18 -24.38
CA LYS A 115 1.52 -9.26 -24.18
C LYS A 115 2.89 -8.72 -23.80
N ILE A 116 3.56 -9.41 -22.89
CA ILE A 116 4.95 -9.16 -22.51
C ILE A 116 5.75 -10.39 -22.93
N LYS A 117 6.84 -10.19 -23.67
CA LYS A 117 7.76 -11.29 -24.00
C LYS A 117 8.88 -11.34 -22.97
N LEU A 118 9.00 -12.45 -22.26
CA LEU A 118 10.04 -12.75 -21.27
C LEU A 118 10.93 -13.86 -21.84
N GLU A 119 12.13 -13.50 -22.29
CA GLU A 119 13.01 -14.40 -23.04
C GLU A 119 12.28 -15.06 -24.23
N ASP A 120 11.99 -16.35 -24.14
CA ASP A 120 11.29 -17.12 -25.16
C ASP A 120 9.79 -17.31 -24.87
N GLU A 121 9.33 -16.92 -23.68
CA GLU A 121 7.93 -17.04 -23.28
C GLU A 121 7.15 -15.75 -23.56
N THR A 122 5.89 -15.91 -23.97
CA THR A 122 4.97 -14.78 -24.15
C THR A 122 3.89 -14.84 -23.09
N PHE A 123 3.88 -13.85 -22.21
CA PHE A 123 2.85 -13.67 -21.19
C PHE A 123 1.75 -12.76 -21.73
N PHE A 124 0.57 -13.33 -21.97
CA PHE A 124 -0.63 -12.56 -22.33
C PHE A 124 -1.33 -12.10 -21.06
N TYR A 125 -1.73 -10.82 -21.04
CA TYR A 125 -2.36 -10.23 -19.88
C TYR A 125 -3.58 -9.40 -20.27
N GLU A 126 -4.54 -9.37 -19.36
CA GLU A 126 -5.72 -8.52 -19.40
C GLU A 126 -6.02 -8.11 -17.96
N PHE A 127 -6.00 -6.81 -17.69
CA PHE A 127 -6.32 -6.22 -16.39
C PHE A 127 -7.66 -5.46 -16.42
N SER A 128 -8.15 -5.11 -17.61
CA SER A 128 -9.39 -4.39 -17.85
C SER A 128 -9.87 -4.64 -19.28
N ASP A 129 -11.19 -4.62 -19.46
CA ASP A 129 -11.88 -4.68 -20.74
C ASP A 129 -11.97 -3.31 -21.45
N ASP A 130 -11.69 -2.22 -20.73
CA ASP A 130 -11.67 -0.86 -21.29
C ASP A 130 -10.41 -0.67 -22.16
N LYS A 131 -10.63 -0.32 -23.43
CA LYS A 131 -9.56 -0.13 -24.42
C LYS A 131 -8.66 1.06 -24.12
N ASN A 132 -9.13 2.01 -23.33
CA ASN A 132 -8.38 3.19 -22.91
C ASN A 132 -7.73 3.00 -21.54
N ALA A 133 -7.95 1.86 -20.87
CA ALA A 133 -7.30 1.58 -19.60
C ALA A 133 -5.79 1.42 -19.78
N GLY A 134 -5.05 2.16 -18.96
CA GLY A 134 -3.61 2.17 -18.88
C GLY A 134 -3.14 1.78 -17.48
N VAL A 135 -2.16 0.89 -17.40
CA VAL A 135 -1.61 0.39 -16.14
C VAL A 135 -0.11 0.65 -16.06
N HIS A 136 0.40 0.71 -14.83
CA HIS A 136 1.82 0.90 -14.54
C HIS A 136 2.68 -0.25 -15.09
N ALA A 137 3.63 0.05 -15.98
CA ALA A 137 4.41 -0.96 -16.69
C ALA A 137 5.24 -1.86 -15.77
N GLY A 138 5.87 -1.29 -14.74
CA GLY A 138 6.66 -2.03 -13.76
C GLY A 138 5.83 -3.07 -13.00
N TYR A 139 4.68 -2.67 -12.43
CA TYR A 139 3.82 -3.61 -11.73
C TYR A 139 3.20 -4.66 -12.68
N ALA A 140 2.83 -4.28 -13.91
CA ALA A 140 2.36 -5.24 -14.91
C ALA A 140 3.43 -6.30 -15.25
N LEU A 141 4.69 -5.87 -15.39
CA LEU A 141 5.83 -6.78 -15.53
C LEU A 141 6.04 -7.64 -14.27
N GLY A 142 5.83 -7.06 -13.08
CA GLY A 142 5.85 -7.79 -11.81
C GLY A 142 4.82 -8.92 -11.78
N ILE A 143 3.59 -8.66 -12.27
CA ILE A 143 2.56 -9.68 -12.44
C ILE A 143 2.99 -10.74 -13.46
N ALA A 144 3.59 -10.37 -14.59
CA ALA A 144 4.06 -11.34 -15.58
C ALA A 144 5.06 -12.35 -14.99
N PHE A 145 5.93 -11.91 -14.07
CA PHE A 145 6.85 -12.80 -13.37
C PHE A 145 6.20 -13.66 -12.28
N LEU A 146 5.16 -13.16 -11.61
CA LEU A 146 4.52 -13.83 -10.47
C LEU A 146 3.38 -14.76 -10.86
N ALA A 147 2.60 -14.37 -11.87
CA ALA A 147 1.33 -14.98 -12.22
C ALA A 147 1.40 -16.50 -12.48
N PRO A 148 2.40 -17.04 -13.21
CA PRO A 148 2.47 -18.49 -13.44
C PRO A 148 2.51 -19.30 -12.13
N ASP A 149 3.36 -18.89 -11.18
CA ASP A 149 3.51 -19.57 -9.90
C ASP A 149 2.29 -19.35 -8.99
N VAL A 150 1.72 -18.14 -9.00
CA VAL A 150 0.49 -17.83 -8.26
C VAL A 150 -0.70 -18.66 -8.76
N ILE A 151 -0.88 -18.80 -10.08
CA ILE A 151 -1.96 -19.62 -10.68
C ILE A 151 -1.83 -21.07 -10.24
N ASN A 152 -0.61 -21.63 -10.26
CA ASN A 152 -0.38 -23.00 -9.81
C ASN A 152 -0.73 -23.19 -8.33
N ASN A 153 -0.41 -22.20 -7.49
CA ASN A 153 -0.78 -22.25 -6.08
C ASN A 153 -2.30 -22.06 -5.86
N ILE A 154 -2.98 -21.23 -6.65
CA ILE A 154 -4.46 -21.13 -6.61
C ILE A 154 -5.09 -22.47 -6.99
N LYS A 155 -4.60 -23.15 -8.04
CA LYS A 155 -5.06 -24.50 -8.40
C LYS A 155 -4.87 -25.50 -7.27
N SER A 156 -3.72 -25.45 -6.56
CA SER A 156 -3.48 -26.28 -5.39
C SER A 156 -4.46 -25.97 -4.24
N LEU A 157 -4.76 -24.70 -3.97
CA LEU A 157 -5.78 -24.32 -2.99
C LEU A 157 -7.18 -24.84 -3.39
N ASN A 158 -7.52 -24.76 -4.68
CA ASN A 158 -8.80 -25.25 -5.21
C ASN A 158 -8.93 -26.77 -5.12
N TYR A 159 -7.83 -27.52 -5.25
CA TYR A 159 -7.80 -28.97 -5.02
C TYR A 159 -8.14 -29.29 -3.55
N ASP A 160 -7.69 -28.46 -2.62
CA ASP A 160 -7.99 -28.57 -1.19
C ASP A 160 -9.39 -28.01 -0.83
N GLY A 161 -10.20 -27.60 -1.80
CA GLY A 161 -11.54 -27.05 -1.59
C GLY A 161 -11.56 -25.60 -1.11
N ILE A 162 -10.43 -24.89 -1.14
CA ILE A 162 -10.32 -23.48 -0.77
C ILE A 162 -10.50 -22.61 -2.01
N TYR A 163 -11.56 -21.81 -2.00
CA TYR A 163 -11.93 -20.91 -3.11
C TYR A 163 -12.08 -19.44 -2.68
N ASP A 164 -12.16 -19.15 -1.38
CA ASP A 164 -12.20 -17.77 -0.87
C ASP A 164 -10.77 -17.27 -0.63
N ILE A 165 -10.29 -16.41 -1.52
CA ILE A 165 -8.89 -16.00 -1.60
C ILE A 165 -8.78 -14.49 -1.43
N THR A 166 -8.20 -14.05 -0.33
CA THR A 166 -7.84 -12.65 -0.13
C THR A 166 -6.45 -12.36 -0.70
N ILE A 167 -6.28 -11.23 -1.36
CA ILE A 167 -5.01 -10.75 -1.89
C ILE A 167 -4.65 -9.48 -1.11
N THR A 168 -3.44 -9.45 -0.57
CA THR A 168 -2.98 -8.31 0.23
C THR A 168 -1.51 -8.03 0.00
N GLY A 169 -1.09 -6.85 0.43
CA GLY A 169 0.28 -6.40 0.36
C GLY A 169 0.38 -4.95 0.81
N HIS A 170 1.60 -4.52 1.06
CA HIS A 170 1.94 -3.17 1.47
C HIS A 170 2.89 -2.53 0.45
N SER A 171 2.76 -1.21 0.21
CA SER A 171 3.62 -0.47 -0.73
C SER A 171 3.50 -1.06 -2.15
N GLN A 172 4.62 -1.35 -2.82
CA GLN A 172 4.67 -2.12 -4.07
C GLN A 172 3.81 -3.39 -4.03
N GLY A 173 3.82 -4.13 -2.92
CA GLY A 173 3.02 -5.35 -2.76
C GLY A 173 1.51 -5.07 -2.78
N GLY A 174 1.08 -3.90 -2.30
CA GLY A 174 -0.31 -3.46 -2.39
C GLY A 174 -0.72 -3.09 -3.82
N ALA A 175 0.19 -2.49 -4.60
CA ALA A 175 -0.05 -2.19 -6.01
C ALA A 175 -0.14 -3.49 -6.83
N LEU A 176 0.76 -4.44 -6.57
CA LEU A 176 0.71 -5.78 -7.13
C LEU A 176 -0.57 -6.52 -6.71
N ALA A 177 -1.07 -6.34 -5.48
CA ALA A 177 -2.31 -6.99 -5.05
C ALA A 177 -3.52 -6.54 -5.90
N ILE A 178 -3.60 -5.25 -6.23
CA ILE A 178 -4.66 -4.70 -7.08
C ILE A 178 -4.54 -5.23 -8.51
N LEU A 179 -3.34 -5.19 -9.11
CA LEU A 179 -3.17 -5.66 -10.49
C LEU A 179 -3.26 -7.19 -10.62
N LEU A 180 -2.82 -7.95 -9.61
CA LEU A 180 -3.02 -9.38 -9.56
C LEU A 180 -4.50 -9.72 -9.50
N ARG A 181 -5.27 -9.01 -8.66
CA ARG A 181 -6.73 -9.16 -8.60
C ARG A 181 -7.37 -8.91 -9.96
N ALA A 182 -6.99 -7.81 -10.61
CA ALA A 182 -7.50 -7.43 -11.93
C ALA A 182 -7.18 -8.50 -12.99
N TYR A 183 -5.96 -9.03 -12.98
CA TYR A 183 -5.54 -10.11 -13.86
C TYR A 183 -6.35 -11.40 -13.63
N LEU A 184 -6.54 -11.80 -12.38
CA LEU A 184 -7.28 -13.02 -12.03
C LEU A 184 -8.76 -12.95 -12.42
N GLU A 185 -9.41 -11.77 -12.34
CA GLU A 185 -10.80 -11.59 -12.80
C GLU A 185 -10.96 -11.69 -14.31
N ASN A 186 -9.90 -11.40 -15.07
CA ASN A 186 -9.93 -11.41 -16.53
C ASN A 186 -9.26 -12.65 -17.13
N LEU A 187 -8.94 -13.66 -16.30
CA LEU A 187 -8.43 -14.93 -16.79
C LEU A 187 -9.48 -15.66 -17.65
N PRO A 188 -9.04 -16.43 -18.66
CA PRO A 188 -9.92 -17.41 -19.30
C PRO A 188 -10.50 -18.38 -18.26
N LYS A 189 -11.77 -18.73 -18.44
CA LYS A 189 -12.59 -19.49 -17.47
C LYS A 189 -12.05 -20.86 -17.08
N ASP A 190 -11.20 -21.45 -17.91
CA ASP A 190 -10.59 -22.76 -17.73
C ASP A 190 -9.21 -22.71 -17.03
N VAL A 191 -8.65 -21.52 -16.80
CA VAL A 191 -7.33 -21.38 -16.17
C VAL A 191 -7.38 -21.65 -14.66
N ILE A 192 -8.42 -21.20 -13.97
CA ILE A 192 -8.66 -21.48 -12.55
C ILE A 192 -10.15 -21.75 -12.32
N SER A 193 -10.53 -22.36 -11.19
CA SER A 193 -11.93 -22.66 -10.90
C SER A 193 -12.80 -21.39 -10.87
N GLU A 194 -13.94 -21.38 -11.57
CA GLU A 194 -14.94 -20.31 -11.50
C GLU A 194 -15.56 -20.15 -10.09
N LYS A 195 -15.37 -21.14 -9.19
CA LYS A 195 -15.80 -21.03 -7.79
C LYS A 195 -14.96 -20.03 -6.99
N ASN A 196 -13.78 -19.65 -7.50
CA ASN A 196 -12.92 -18.70 -6.81
C ASN A 196 -13.66 -17.37 -6.57
N THR A 197 -13.65 -16.94 -5.32
CA THR A 197 -14.03 -15.59 -4.94
C THR A 197 -12.83 -14.92 -4.35
N PHE A 198 -12.67 -13.64 -4.65
CA PHE A 198 -11.46 -12.94 -4.28
C PHE A 198 -11.80 -11.60 -3.63
N LYS A 199 -10.95 -11.21 -2.67
CA LYS A 199 -11.01 -9.91 -2.00
C LYS A 199 -9.63 -9.26 -2.01
N THR A 200 -9.57 -7.94 -1.97
CA THR A 200 -8.32 -7.18 -1.92
C THR A 200 -8.31 -6.22 -0.74
N TYR A 201 -7.26 -6.27 0.07
CA TYR A 201 -6.92 -5.26 1.07
C TYR A 201 -5.50 -4.76 0.77
N ALA A 202 -5.39 -3.64 0.05
CA ALA A 202 -4.13 -3.07 -0.39
C ALA A 202 -3.72 -1.91 0.52
N PHE A 203 -2.55 -2.01 1.16
CA PHE A 203 -2.07 -1.02 2.12
C PHE A 203 -0.98 -0.15 1.50
N ALA A 204 -1.05 1.17 1.75
CA ALA A 204 0.00 2.11 1.38
C ALA A 204 0.44 2.03 -0.10
N HIS A 205 -0.46 1.59 -0.99
CA HIS A 205 -0.07 1.28 -2.34
C HIS A 205 0.09 2.56 -3.18
N PRO A 206 1.09 2.65 -4.06
CA PRO A 206 1.13 3.68 -5.10
C PRO A 206 -0.03 3.51 -6.10
N LYS A 207 -0.32 4.56 -6.86
CA LYS A 207 -1.27 4.56 -7.98
C LYS A 207 -0.85 3.53 -9.03
N VAL A 208 -1.83 2.81 -9.56
CA VAL A 208 -1.62 1.61 -10.39
C VAL A 208 -1.99 1.81 -11.86
N GLY A 209 -2.79 2.83 -12.19
CA GLY A 209 -3.26 3.07 -13.54
C GLY A 209 -3.99 4.40 -13.70
N ASN A 210 -4.54 4.62 -14.88
CA ASN A 210 -5.35 5.80 -15.20
C ASN A 210 -6.79 5.68 -14.72
N ASN A 211 -7.60 6.70 -15.00
CA ASN A 211 -8.99 6.77 -14.57
C ASN A 211 -9.83 5.64 -15.16
N GLU A 212 -9.62 5.32 -16.43
CA GLU A 212 -10.30 4.25 -17.16
C GLU A 212 -10.04 2.90 -16.51
N PHE A 213 -8.79 2.60 -16.16
CA PHE A 213 -8.44 1.40 -15.40
C PHE A 213 -9.14 1.37 -14.02
N VAL A 214 -9.02 2.44 -13.22
CA VAL A 214 -9.58 2.48 -11.86
C VAL A 214 -11.11 2.36 -11.87
N THR A 215 -11.77 3.01 -12.83
CA THR A 215 -13.23 2.96 -13.01
C THR A 215 -13.68 1.57 -13.42
N SER A 216 -13.07 0.98 -14.46
CA SER A 216 -13.39 -0.38 -14.93
C SER A 216 -13.14 -1.42 -13.82
N TYR A 217 -11.98 -1.36 -13.17
CA TYR A 217 -11.66 -2.24 -12.04
C TYR A 217 -12.71 -2.12 -10.92
N THR A 218 -13.06 -0.90 -10.49
CA THR A 218 -14.01 -0.74 -9.37
C THR A 218 -15.41 -1.20 -9.74
N ASN A 219 -15.88 -0.91 -10.96
CA ASN A 219 -17.21 -1.29 -11.44
C ASN A 219 -17.36 -2.79 -11.67
N SER A 220 -16.28 -3.49 -12.03
CA SER A 220 -16.31 -4.95 -12.24
C SER A 220 -16.41 -5.75 -10.94
N LEU A 221 -16.09 -5.15 -9.79
CA LEU A 221 -15.99 -5.85 -8.52
C LEU A 221 -17.26 -5.76 -7.69
N LYS A 222 -17.55 -6.85 -6.97
CA LYS A 222 -18.63 -6.88 -5.98
C LYS A 222 -18.34 -5.88 -4.85
N LYS A 223 -19.37 -5.15 -4.39
CA LYS A 223 -19.25 -4.25 -3.25
C LYS A 223 -18.69 -5.00 -2.03
N GLY A 224 -17.78 -4.36 -1.31
CA GLY A 224 -17.18 -4.91 -0.09
C GLY A 224 -16.08 -5.96 -0.32
N THR A 225 -15.53 -6.08 -1.54
CA THR A 225 -14.41 -7.01 -1.82
C THR A 225 -13.11 -6.29 -2.20
N ASN A 226 -13.07 -4.96 -2.21
CA ASN A 226 -11.87 -4.19 -2.54
C ASN A 226 -11.70 -2.99 -1.61
N TYR A 227 -10.55 -2.91 -0.95
CA TYR A 227 -10.21 -1.84 -0.03
C TYR A 227 -8.79 -1.33 -0.28
N SER A 228 -8.68 -0.03 -0.49
CA SER A 228 -7.42 0.72 -0.48
C SER A 228 -7.27 1.38 0.89
N ILE A 229 -6.26 1.01 1.67
CA ILE A 229 -6.03 1.53 3.02
C ILE A 229 -4.76 2.39 3.01
N ILE A 230 -4.92 3.70 3.23
CA ILE A 230 -3.85 4.69 3.10
C ILE A 230 -3.75 5.54 4.36
N ASN A 231 -2.55 6.07 4.63
CA ASN A 231 -2.33 7.10 5.64
C ASN A 231 -2.29 8.47 4.93
N VAL A 232 -2.96 9.47 5.49
CA VAL A 232 -3.11 10.80 4.86
C VAL A 232 -1.79 11.58 4.72
N LYS A 233 -0.80 11.27 5.54
CA LYS A 233 0.56 11.83 5.54
C LYS A 233 1.60 10.95 4.84
N ASP A 234 1.25 9.72 4.48
CA ASP A 234 2.10 8.90 3.62
C ASP A 234 2.10 9.48 2.20
N PHE A 235 3.29 9.73 1.67
CA PHE A 235 3.45 10.28 0.32
C PHE A 235 3.40 9.18 -0.76
N ILE A 236 3.67 7.91 -0.43
CA ILE A 236 3.76 6.82 -1.42
C ILE A 236 2.42 6.63 -2.16
N PRO A 237 1.24 6.66 -1.51
CA PRO A 237 -0.04 6.60 -2.21
C PRO A 237 -0.33 7.75 -3.18
N LYS A 238 0.48 8.81 -3.16
CA LYS A 238 0.37 9.95 -4.10
C LYS A 238 1.20 9.71 -5.38
N MET A 239 2.05 8.68 -5.40
CA MET A 239 2.94 8.33 -6.49
C MET A 239 2.36 7.22 -7.38
N PRO A 240 2.71 7.16 -8.69
CA PRO A 240 3.37 8.22 -9.44
C PRO A 240 2.48 9.47 -9.54
N LEU A 241 3.08 10.64 -9.73
CA LEU A 241 2.31 11.87 -9.92
C LEU A 241 1.65 11.85 -11.31
N SER A 242 0.50 12.49 -11.45
CA SER A 242 -0.05 12.86 -12.74
C SER A 242 0.69 14.08 -13.31
N SER A 243 0.55 14.28 -14.61
CA SER A 243 1.07 15.48 -15.28
C SER A 243 0.57 16.79 -14.64
N SER A 244 -0.67 16.80 -14.13
CA SER A 244 -1.27 17.97 -13.47
C SER A 244 -0.70 18.22 -12.07
N GLU A 245 -0.45 17.16 -11.29
CA GLU A 245 0.13 17.25 -9.95
C GLU A 245 1.59 17.70 -10.03
N HIS A 246 2.35 17.20 -11.02
CA HIS A 246 3.73 17.62 -11.24
C HIS A 246 3.86 19.11 -11.54
N LYS A 247 2.96 19.69 -12.35
CA LYS A 247 2.97 21.15 -12.64
C LYS A 247 2.73 22.01 -11.40
N LYS A 248 2.07 21.47 -10.37
CA LYS A 248 1.74 22.18 -9.13
C LYS A 248 2.80 21.99 -8.04
N MET A 249 3.70 21.01 -8.18
CA MET A 249 4.76 20.78 -7.21
C MET A 249 5.82 21.88 -7.29
N THR A 250 6.17 22.46 -6.14
CA THR A 250 7.30 23.39 -6.03
C THR A 250 8.61 22.61 -5.86
N THR A 251 9.70 23.13 -6.42
CA THR A 251 11.03 22.49 -6.54
C THR A 251 11.68 22.03 -5.22
N SER A 252 11.10 22.37 -4.06
CA SER A 252 11.62 22.03 -2.72
C SER A 252 11.09 20.71 -2.15
N GLU A 253 10.01 20.12 -2.70
CA GLU A 253 9.41 18.85 -2.25
C GLU A 253 10.07 17.61 -2.88
N SER A 254 11.30 17.78 -3.36
CA SER A 254 11.91 16.92 -4.34
C SER A 254 11.90 15.44 -3.93
N LEU A 255 11.22 14.63 -4.77
CA LEU A 255 11.32 13.17 -4.88
C LEU A 255 12.75 12.64 -4.71
N SER A 256 13.75 13.45 -5.02
CA SER A 256 15.16 13.16 -4.76
C SER A 256 15.44 12.75 -3.31
N ARG A 257 14.80 13.33 -2.28
CA ARG A 257 15.03 12.92 -0.88
C ARG A 257 14.66 11.45 -0.62
N LEU A 258 13.68 10.93 -1.34
CA LEU A 258 13.21 9.55 -1.21
C LEU A 258 14.09 8.56 -1.99
N PHE A 259 14.68 9.00 -3.10
CA PHE A 259 15.57 8.18 -3.94
C PHE A 259 17.06 8.29 -3.55
N LEU A 260 17.49 9.40 -2.97
CA LEU A 260 18.87 9.66 -2.53
C LEU A 260 19.23 8.90 -1.26
N ASP A 261 18.26 8.66 -0.37
CA ASP A 261 18.54 8.06 0.94
C ASP A 261 18.82 6.55 0.87
N LYS A 262 18.52 5.86 -0.24
CA LYS A 262 18.63 4.38 -0.28
C LYS A 262 19.24 3.67 -1.48
N SER A 263 19.59 4.28 -2.63
CA SER A 263 20.37 3.52 -3.65
C SER A 263 20.94 4.28 -4.86
N PHE A 264 20.76 5.60 -4.95
CA PHE A 264 21.32 6.37 -6.07
C PHE A 264 22.60 7.09 -5.65
N THR A 265 23.71 6.75 -6.30
CA THR A 265 25.00 7.38 -6.01
C THR A 265 25.03 8.81 -6.55
N ALA A 266 25.86 9.68 -5.98
CA ALA A 266 26.12 11.02 -6.53
C ALA A 266 26.52 10.99 -8.02
N LYS A 267 27.06 9.85 -8.50
CA LYS A 267 27.43 9.63 -9.91
C LYS A 267 26.20 9.45 -10.82
N ASP A 268 25.11 8.89 -10.31
CA ASP A 268 23.82 8.81 -11.01
C ASP A 268 23.14 10.19 -11.09
N ALA A 269 23.37 11.05 -10.10
CA ALA A 269 22.93 12.45 -10.11
C ALA A 269 23.78 13.34 -11.06
N ALA A 270 25.06 12.99 -11.27
CA ALA A 270 26.02 13.74 -12.07
C ALA A 270 25.94 13.48 -13.59
N MET A 271 25.26 12.42 -14.04
CA MET A 271 25.10 12.09 -15.47
C MET A 271 24.05 12.97 -16.19
N GLY A 272 24.16 14.30 -16.16
CA GLY A 272 23.32 15.21 -16.96
C GLY A 272 21.79 15.04 -16.80
N THR A 273 21.36 14.32 -15.76
CA THR A 273 20.02 13.75 -15.62
C THR A 273 19.05 14.76 -15.03
N LEU A 274 19.55 15.59 -14.11
CA LEU A 274 18.78 16.66 -13.47
C LEU A 274 18.35 17.72 -14.50
N GLY A 275 19.21 18.13 -15.45
CA GLY A 275 18.86 19.14 -16.46
C GLY A 275 17.69 18.73 -17.39
N LYS A 276 17.55 17.44 -17.70
CA LYS A 276 16.42 16.90 -18.47
C LYS A 276 15.17 16.62 -17.62
N ILE A 277 15.37 16.24 -16.35
CA ILE A 277 14.30 16.08 -15.36
C ILE A 277 13.66 17.44 -14.99
N PHE A 278 14.42 18.53 -15.02
CA PHE A 278 13.94 19.88 -14.69
C PHE A 278 13.60 20.74 -15.92
N GLY A 279 14.03 20.36 -17.13
CA GLY A 279 13.80 21.14 -18.37
C GLY A 279 12.85 20.50 -19.39
N GLY A 280 12.41 19.26 -19.18
CA GLY A 280 11.51 18.52 -20.07
C GLY A 280 10.06 18.44 -19.55
N SER A 281 9.12 18.04 -20.41
CA SER A 281 7.76 17.71 -19.95
C SER A 281 7.79 16.48 -19.02
N PHE A 282 6.88 16.43 -18.04
CA PHE A 282 6.76 15.30 -17.08
C PHE A 282 6.78 13.93 -17.79
N THR A 283 6.02 13.80 -18.88
CA THR A 283 5.97 12.60 -19.72
C THR A 283 7.35 12.19 -20.26
N SER A 284 8.19 13.16 -20.62
CA SER A 284 9.55 12.90 -21.13
C SER A 284 10.47 12.34 -20.03
N VAL A 285 10.39 12.87 -18.80
CA VAL A 285 11.20 12.35 -17.69
C VAL A 285 10.70 10.99 -17.23
N MET A 286 9.39 10.76 -17.23
CA MET A 286 8.79 9.45 -16.95
C MET A 286 9.21 8.40 -17.97
N LYS A 287 9.18 8.74 -19.26
CA LYS A 287 9.67 7.85 -20.33
C LYS A 287 11.15 7.51 -20.15
N TYR A 288 11.99 8.52 -19.93
CA TYR A 288 13.43 8.32 -19.74
C TYR A 288 13.76 7.44 -18.53
N THR A 289 13.15 7.73 -17.38
CA THR A 289 13.37 6.94 -16.15
C THR A 289 12.86 5.50 -16.30
N SER A 290 11.76 5.32 -17.03
CA SER A 290 11.21 4.01 -17.38
C SER A 290 12.10 3.20 -18.32
N GLU A 291 12.64 3.82 -19.38
CA GLU A 291 13.61 3.17 -20.28
C GLU A 291 14.89 2.77 -19.52
N SER A 292 15.37 3.63 -18.61
CA SER A 292 16.52 3.33 -17.75
C SER A 292 16.24 2.19 -16.77
N ALA A 293 15.05 2.17 -16.17
CA ALA A 293 14.62 1.09 -15.28
C ALA A 293 14.52 -0.23 -16.04
N LEU A 294 13.83 -0.26 -17.19
CA LEU A 294 13.70 -1.45 -18.03
C LEU A 294 15.07 -1.99 -18.44
N LYS A 295 16.00 -1.13 -18.89
CA LYS A 295 17.37 -1.56 -19.24
C LYS A 295 18.09 -2.24 -18.06
N GLN A 296 17.94 -1.71 -16.85
CA GLN A 296 18.53 -2.32 -15.66
C GLN A 296 17.86 -3.65 -15.28
N ILE A 297 16.55 -3.76 -15.50
CA ILE A 297 15.78 -4.99 -15.28
C ILE A 297 16.23 -6.05 -16.27
N THR A 298 16.18 -5.77 -17.58
CA THR A 298 16.60 -6.68 -18.65
C THR A 298 18.02 -7.20 -18.46
N LYS A 299 18.95 -6.36 -17.98
CA LYS A 299 20.34 -6.79 -17.68
C LYS A 299 20.40 -7.90 -16.62
N LYS A 300 19.44 -7.98 -15.71
CA LYS A 300 19.40 -8.93 -14.60
C LYS A 300 18.46 -10.11 -14.81
N THR A 301 17.39 -9.91 -15.57
CA THR A 301 16.29 -10.88 -15.70
C THR A 301 16.15 -11.47 -17.10
N GLY A 302 17.09 -11.17 -18.01
CA GLY A 302 17.01 -11.62 -19.39
C GLY A 302 16.25 -10.67 -20.31
N ASN A 303 16.12 -11.04 -21.57
CA ASN A 303 15.51 -10.21 -22.60
C ASN A 303 14.02 -9.99 -22.32
N ILE A 304 13.58 -8.74 -22.31
CA ILE A 304 12.17 -8.38 -22.10
C ILE A 304 11.72 -7.49 -23.24
N THR A 305 10.60 -7.83 -23.88
CA THR A 305 9.90 -6.95 -24.82
C THR A 305 8.55 -6.55 -24.23
N MET A 306 8.41 -5.25 -23.97
CA MET A 306 7.20 -4.66 -23.41
C MET A 306 6.30 -4.13 -24.54
N PRO A 307 4.97 -4.01 -24.31
CA PRO A 307 4.08 -3.28 -25.21
C PRO A 307 4.51 -1.83 -25.41
N GLU A 308 4.00 -1.21 -26.46
CA GLU A 308 4.17 0.23 -26.65
C GLU A 308 3.55 1.00 -25.48
N TYR A 309 4.23 2.05 -25.04
CA TYR A 309 3.72 2.92 -23.97
C TYR A 309 2.58 3.79 -24.49
N ILE A 310 1.58 4.01 -23.63
CA ILE A 310 0.57 5.03 -23.89
C ILE A 310 1.19 6.42 -23.69
N THR A 311 0.78 7.37 -24.52
CA THR A 311 1.37 8.72 -24.55
C THR A 311 0.88 9.60 -23.41
N ASP A 312 -0.36 9.39 -22.95
CA ASP A 312 -0.96 10.15 -21.86
C ASP A 312 -0.80 9.42 -20.52
N VAL A 313 -0.08 10.05 -19.59
CA VAL A 313 0.24 9.48 -18.27
C VAL A 313 -0.51 10.26 -17.20
N ASN A 314 -1.70 9.76 -16.86
CA ASN A 314 -2.59 10.37 -15.88
C ASN A 314 -2.95 9.35 -14.79
N TYR A 315 -2.00 9.08 -13.89
CA TYR A 315 -2.25 8.24 -12.73
C TYR A 315 -3.29 8.86 -11.80
N VAL A 316 -4.27 8.06 -11.40
CA VAL A 316 -5.27 8.45 -10.40
C VAL A 316 -5.22 7.53 -9.18
N VAL A 317 -5.76 7.99 -8.07
CA VAL A 317 -5.90 7.19 -6.85
C VAL A 317 -7.06 6.21 -7.01
N MET A 318 -7.05 5.10 -6.27
CA MET A 318 -8.18 4.17 -6.24
C MET A 318 -9.42 4.82 -5.62
N GLU A 319 -10.60 4.38 -6.04
CA GLU A 319 -11.87 4.75 -5.40
C GLU A 319 -12.02 4.12 -4.00
N ASN A 320 -12.93 4.68 -3.18
CA ASN A 320 -13.33 4.14 -1.88
C ASN A 320 -12.17 3.85 -0.91
N ARG A 321 -11.25 4.81 -0.76
CA ARG A 321 -10.10 4.68 0.16
C ARG A 321 -10.53 4.78 1.62
N ILE A 322 -9.96 3.89 2.42
CA ILE A 322 -9.96 3.92 3.88
C ILE A 322 -8.77 4.77 4.32
N GLU A 323 -9.05 5.90 4.94
CA GLU A 323 -8.01 6.86 5.35
C GLU A 323 -7.70 6.71 6.84
N LEU A 324 -6.47 6.32 7.15
CA LEU A 324 -5.89 6.32 8.48
C LEU A 324 -5.29 7.70 8.79
N PRO A 325 -5.39 8.16 10.05
CA PRO A 325 -4.75 9.40 10.47
C PRO A 325 -3.23 9.29 10.39
N GLU A 326 -2.56 10.44 10.52
CA GLU A 326 -1.12 10.50 10.74
C GLU A 326 -0.69 9.59 11.89
N PHE A 327 0.43 8.89 11.73
CA PHE A 327 1.00 8.06 12.78
C PHE A 327 1.78 8.94 13.74
N ASP A 328 1.51 8.79 15.03
CA ASP A 328 2.22 9.51 16.09
C ASP A 328 3.67 9.04 16.14
N TYR A 329 4.63 9.93 15.88
CA TYR A 329 6.04 9.64 16.13
C TYR A 329 6.34 9.91 17.62
N PRO A 330 6.85 8.92 18.38
CA PRO A 330 7.14 9.12 19.79
C PRO A 330 8.21 10.20 19.97
N LYS A 331 8.06 11.01 21.02
CA LYS A 331 9.06 12.01 21.41
C LYS A 331 10.31 11.31 21.95
N ILE A 332 11.32 11.14 21.10
CA ILE A 332 12.59 10.50 21.45
C ILE A 332 13.66 11.57 21.56
N LEU A 333 14.33 11.68 22.71
CA LEU A 333 15.42 12.62 22.90
C LEU A 333 16.60 12.29 21.98
N LYS A 334 17.23 13.34 21.43
CA LYS A 334 18.51 13.21 20.72
C LYS A 334 19.62 12.77 21.68
N ASP A 335 19.60 13.31 22.89
CA ASP A 335 20.51 12.99 23.98
C ASP A 335 19.71 12.77 25.27
N SER A 336 19.78 11.56 25.84
CA SER A 336 19.10 11.23 27.09
C SER A 336 19.78 11.82 28.33
N GLU A 337 21.05 12.23 28.24
CA GLU A 337 21.79 12.82 29.37
C GLU A 337 21.24 14.19 29.79
N ILE A 338 20.45 14.84 28.93
CA ILE A 338 19.72 16.07 29.25
C ILE A 338 18.87 15.92 30.52
N LEU A 339 18.32 14.73 30.76
CA LEU A 339 17.48 14.42 31.93
C LEU A 339 18.27 14.37 33.24
N LYS A 340 19.60 14.23 33.18
CA LYS A 340 20.47 14.15 34.36
C LYS A 340 21.11 15.49 34.73
N ASN A 341 20.81 16.56 33.99
CA ASN A 341 21.40 17.87 34.19
C ASN A 341 20.31 18.91 34.47
N ASP A 342 20.15 19.29 35.74
CA ASP A 342 19.12 20.23 36.20
C ASP A 342 19.18 21.59 35.48
N SER A 343 20.38 22.03 35.08
CA SER A 343 20.55 23.29 34.33
C SER A 343 19.98 23.19 32.92
N LEU A 344 20.20 22.06 32.24
CA LEU A 344 19.61 21.81 30.92
C LEU A 344 18.11 21.56 31.00
N VAL A 345 17.63 20.85 32.03
CA VAL A 345 16.19 20.65 32.27
C VAL A 345 15.48 21.99 32.45
N THR A 346 16.06 22.89 33.26
CA THR A 346 15.52 24.23 33.49
C THR A 346 15.56 25.09 32.22
N TYR A 347 16.65 25.01 31.44
CA TYR A 347 16.81 25.79 30.21
C TYR A 347 15.76 25.41 29.14
N HIS A 348 15.60 24.12 28.87
CA HIS A 348 14.69 23.63 27.82
C HIS A 348 13.21 23.61 28.23
N LYS A 349 12.93 23.72 29.54
CA LYS A 349 11.60 23.73 30.18
C LYS A 349 10.73 22.52 29.86
N MET A 350 10.21 21.87 30.90
CA MET A 350 9.23 20.80 30.74
C MET A 350 7.83 21.28 31.09
N ASN A 351 6.84 20.77 30.37
CA ASN A 351 5.45 20.92 30.75
C ASN A 351 5.04 19.95 31.88
N GLU A 352 3.79 20.06 32.33
CA GLU A 352 3.22 19.25 33.43
C GLU A 352 3.24 17.72 33.17
N ASN A 353 3.38 17.30 31.91
CA ASN A 353 3.45 15.91 31.50
C ASN A 353 4.90 15.39 31.38
N GLY A 354 5.90 16.16 31.79
CA GLY A 354 7.32 15.78 31.73
C GLY A 354 7.91 15.80 30.33
N VAL A 355 7.32 16.56 29.41
CA VAL A 355 7.78 16.71 28.02
C VAL A 355 8.42 18.08 27.86
N PHE A 356 9.65 18.14 27.35
CA PHE A 356 10.31 19.39 26.97
C PHE A 356 9.47 20.17 25.95
N GLU A 357 9.33 21.47 26.18
CA GLU A 357 8.66 22.40 25.26
C GLU A 357 9.51 22.68 24.01
N ASP A 358 10.85 22.67 24.17
CA ASP A 358 11.78 22.81 23.05
C ASP A 358 11.82 21.57 22.17
N GLU A 359 11.14 21.64 21.02
CA GLU A 359 11.09 20.56 20.04
C GLU A 359 12.46 20.16 19.48
N THR A 360 13.47 21.04 19.55
CA THR A 360 14.80 20.77 18.97
C THR A 360 15.58 19.70 19.73
N VAL A 361 15.20 19.37 20.96
CA VAL A 361 15.83 18.30 21.76
C VAL A 361 15.41 16.90 21.31
N TYR A 362 14.33 16.79 20.53
CA TYR A 362 13.83 15.51 20.03
C TYR A 362 14.35 15.17 18.64
N LYS A 363 14.41 13.88 18.35
CA LYS A 363 14.68 13.34 17.01
C LYS A 363 13.52 13.67 16.08
N ASN A 364 13.85 13.93 14.82
CA ASN A 364 12.84 14.04 13.77
C ASN A 364 12.42 12.64 13.33
N ALA A 365 11.15 12.48 12.98
CA ALA A 365 10.65 11.24 12.40
C ALA A 365 11.42 10.89 11.12
N PRO A 366 11.79 9.60 10.91
CA PRO A 366 12.38 9.16 9.65
C PRO A 366 11.46 9.47 8.45
N THR A 367 12.02 9.76 7.28
CA THR A 367 11.26 10.17 6.08
C THR A 367 10.17 9.17 5.68
N LEU A 368 10.39 7.87 5.87
CA LEU A 368 9.43 6.81 5.56
C LEU A 368 8.64 6.32 6.78
N PHE A 369 8.62 7.06 7.89
CA PHE A 369 7.90 6.66 9.11
C PHE A 369 6.39 6.46 8.86
N GLN A 370 5.77 7.37 8.11
CA GLN A 370 4.36 7.27 7.72
C GLN A 370 4.08 6.11 6.74
N HIS A 371 5.12 5.50 6.19
CA HIS A 371 5.04 4.38 5.24
C HIS A 371 5.45 3.04 5.85
N LYS A 372 5.62 2.94 7.18
CA LYS A 372 6.01 1.68 7.82
C LYS A 372 4.81 0.76 8.00
N THR A 373 4.98 -0.49 7.57
CA THR A 373 3.97 -1.55 7.59
C THR A 373 3.37 -1.78 8.98
N TYR A 374 4.21 -1.74 10.03
CA TYR A 374 3.74 -1.94 11.40
C TYR A 374 2.94 -0.74 11.92
N ASN A 375 3.30 0.48 11.51
CA ASN A 375 2.56 1.67 11.89
C ASN A 375 1.15 1.66 11.26
N TYR A 376 0.98 1.10 10.06
CA TYR A 376 -0.34 0.84 9.49
C TYR A 376 -1.17 -0.12 10.34
N TYR A 377 -0.56 -1.19 10.85
CA TYR A 377 -1.24 -2.14 11.73
C TYR A 377 -1.67 -1.48 13.04
N THR A 378 -0.76 -0.79 13.72
CA THR A 378 -1.06 -0.16 15.02
C THR A 378 -2.06 0.98 14.88
N ALA A 379 -1.97 1.80 13.82
CA ALA A 379 -2.96 2.83 13.54
C ALA A 379 -4.34 2.27 13.18
N PHE A 380 -4.38 1.15 12.46
CA PHE A 380 -5.63 0.45 12.16
C PHE A 380 -6.30 -0.04 13.45
N LEU A 381 -5.54 -0.68 14.35
CA LEU A 381 -6.04 -1.08 15.66
C LEU A 381 -6.49 0.14 16.47
N LYS A 382 -5.69 1.20 16.55
CA LYS A 382 -6.03 2.42 17.29
C LYS A 382 -7.39 2.99 16.83
N LYS A 383 -7.64 2.97 15.52
CA LYS A 383 -8.87 3.52 14.93
C LYS A 383 -10.10 2.61 15.09
N TYR A 384 -9.95 1.30 14.87
CA TYR A 384 -11.09 0.38 14.77
C TYR A 384 -11.22 -0.62 15.93
N TYR A 385 -10.12 -0.89 16.65
CA TYR A 385 -10.02 -1.86 17.74
C TYR A 385 -9.17 -1.30 18.90
N PRO A 386 -9.59 -0.20 19.56
CA PRO A 386 -8.76 0.49 20.56
C PRO A 386 -8.34 -0.42 21.72
N LYS A 387 -9.17 -1.37 22.14
CA LYS A 387 -8.80 -2.37 23.16
C LYS A 387 -7.66 -3.28 22.71
N ASP A 388 -7.69 -3.76 21.46
CA ASP A 388 -6.61 -4.56 20.89
C ASP A 388 -5.35 -3.71 20.76
N TYR A 389 -5.50 -2.43 20.36
CA TYR A 389 -4.40 -1.49 20.34
C TYR A 389 -3.77 -1.35 21.72
N ASP A 390 -4.55 -1.07 22.77
CA ASP A 390 -4.07 -0.88 24.15
C ASP A 390 -3.31 -2.10 24.68
N ASN A 391 -3.75 -3.31 24.31
CA ASN A 391 -3.10 -4.56 24.69
C ASN A 391 -1.83 -4.90 23.90
N LEU A 392 -1.49 -4.17 22.83
CA LEU A 392 -0.22 -4.38 22.13
C LEU A 392 0.97 -4.08 23.05
N GLU A 393 1.88 -5.06 23.18
CA GLU A 393 3.16 -4.90 23.88
C GLU A 393 4.02 -3.80 23.25
N LEU A 394 4.04 -3.72 21.92
CA LEU A 394 4.79 -2.73 21.15
C LEU A 394 3.84 -1.88 20.30
N LYS A 395 3.84 -0.57 20.52
CA LYS A 395 3.10 0.39 19.66
C LYS A 395 3.90 0.80 18.42
N HIS A 396 5.22 0.65 18.51
CA HIS A 396 6.19 0.92 17.45
C HIS A 396 7.25 -0.18 17.46
N LEU A 397 7.74 -0.57 16.29
CA LEU A 397 8.97 -1.38 16.21
C LEU A 397 10.16 -0.45 16.44
N PRO A 398 11.11 -0.78 17.34
CA PRO A 398 12.30 0.03 17.58
C PRO A 398 13.11 0.34 16.31
N GLU A 399 13.11 -0.58 15.34
CA GLU A 399 13.80 -0.45 14.05
C GLU A 399 13.14 0.55 13.09
N ASN A 400 11.96 1.06 13.43
CA ASN A 400 11.27 2.11 12.69
C ASN A 400 11.45 3.51 13.28
N LEU A 401 12.09 3.65 14.45
CA LEU A 401 12.18 4.90 15.22
C LEU A 401 13.43 5.72 14.94
#